data_AF-W3X9U2-F1
#
_entry.id   AF-W3X9U2-F1
#
_cell.length_a   1.000
_cell.length_b   1.000
_cell.length_c   1.000
_cell.angle_alpha   90.00
_cell.angle_beta   90.00
_cell.angle_gamma   90.00
#
_symmetry.space_group_name_H-M   'P 1'
#
loop_
_entity.id
_entity.type
_entity.pdbx_description
1 polymer ?
#
loop_
_entity_poly.entity_id
_entity_poly.type
_entity_poly.pdbx_seq_one_letter_code
_entity_poly.pdbx_strand_id
1 'polypeptide(L)'
;MAISTACRHGPNCPKCQGRIARSIGPVQKTPPQANVQNKSQDDAFRAIILHHLSVNDTQRSPGKSRLYTLPQEVVNMIARHLPYETLLLLHTLSKTLQRIIDPQLASEASKISLVMRAEKDGTHNFGRRPPPRQQMRDTATAATWTDMQPRLGCFCCFRVLPVGEFAAEQLARDPFRPATAPASFLRRYCVPCGLARQWHYPGEVIERRDASTCWVCQCRRAWDKSTTLSCRYCGS
;
A
#
# COMPACT_ATOMS: atom_id res chain seq x y z
N MET A 1 57.76 -6.42 17.33
CA MET A 1 57.72 -5.01 17.75
C MET A 1 58.18 -4.16 16.58
N ALA A 2 57.28 -3.39 15.96
CA ALA A 2 57.62 -2.41 14.93
C ALA A 2 56.89 -1.11 15.28
N ILE A 3 57.66 -0.04 15.48
CA ILE A 3 57.18 1.26 15.95
C ILE A 3 56.72 2.05 14.72
N SER A 4 55.44 2.40 14.67
CA SER A 4 54.86 3.26 13.63
C SER A 4 55.07 4.73 14.00
N THR A 5 55.86 5.44 13.21
CA THR A 5 56.04 6.89 13.31
C THR A 5 54.81 7.61 12.77
N ALA A 6 54.04 8.24 13.67
CA ALA A 6 52.90 9.06 13.32
C ALA A 6 53.32 10.42 12.70
N CYS A 7 52.61 10.83 11.66
CA CYS A 7 52.80 12.11 10.99
C CYS A 7 52.25 13.25 11.87
N ARG A 8 53.08 14.26 12.22
CA ARG A 8 52.74 15.35 13.16
C ARG A 8 51.84 16.47 12.59
N HIS A 9 51.36 16.33 11.36
CA HIS A 9 50.53 17.35 10.74
C HIS A 9 49.07 16.93 10.87
N GLY A 10 48.26 17.78 11.52
CA GLY A 10 46.85 17.53 11.83
C GLY A 10 45.98 17.16 10.60
N PRO A 11 44.67 16.90 10.81
CA PRO A 11 43.81 16.10 9.93
C PRO A 11 43.60 16.60 8.49
N ASN A 12 44.21 17.72 8.08
CA ASN A 12 44.09 18.33 6.75
C ASN A 12 45.44 18.40 6.00
N CYS A 13 46.28 17.36 6.08
CA CYS A 13 47.53 17.30 5.29
C CYS A 13 47.25 16.80 3.85
N PRO A 14 47.38 17.63 2.81
CA PRO A 14 47.09 17.24 1.42
C PRO A 14 48.08 16.19 0.87
N LYS A 15 49.24 15.98 1.51
CA LYS A 15 50.22 14.95 1.10
C LYS A 15 49.88 13.53 1.61
N CYS A 16 48.97 13.39 2.57
CA CYS A 16 48.56 12.08 3.10
C CYS A 16 47.34 11.48 2.38
N GLN A 17 46.63 12.26 1.56
CA GLN A 17 45.39 11.84 0.89
C GLN A 17 45.61 10.94 -0.35
N GLY A 18 46.87 10.67 -0.74
CA GLY A 18 47.20 9.94 -1.97
C GLY A 18 47.54 8.44 -1.84
N ARG A 19 47.42 7.82 -0.65
CA ARG A 19 47.95 6.45 -0.42
C ARG A 19 46.99 5.41 0.16
N ILE A 20 45.67 5.61 0.07
CA ILE A 20 44.67 4.57 0.41
C ILE A 20 43.80 4.29 -0.82
N ALA A 21 44.43 3.79 -1.88
CA ALA A 21 43.72 3.25 -3.03
C ALA A 21 44.55 2.11 -3.61
N ARG A 22 44.33 0.90 -3.09
CA ARG A 22 44.54 -0.42 -3.75
C ARG A 22 44.51 -1.53 -2.69
N SER A 23 43.34 -2.16 -2.51
CA SER A 23 43.18 -3.61 -2.33
C SER A 23 41.76 -3.92 -1.83
N ILE A 24 40.76 -3.80 -2.71
CA ILE A 24 39.49 -4.52 -2.53
C ILE A 24 39.32 -5.36 -3.78
N GLY A 25 39.55 -6.66 -3.65
CA GLY A 25 39.34 -7.63 -4.72
C GLY A 25 37.86 -7.69 -5.13
N PRO A 26 37.55 -8.26 -6.30
CA PRO A 26 36.18 -8.35 -6.79
C PRO A 26 35.34 -9.21 -5.84
N VAL A 27 34.41 -8.58 -5.13
CA VAL A 27 33.33 -9.28 -4.42
C VAL A 27 32.43 -9.91 -5.46
N GLN A 28 32.53 -11.23 -5.61
CA GLN A 28 31.59 -12.02 -6.38
C GLN A 28 30.20 -11.88 -5.73
N LYS A 29 29.33 -11.06 -6.34
CA LYS A 29 27.91 -11.02 -6.01
C LYS A 29 27.27 -12.31 -6.52
N THR A 30 27.10 -13.28 -5.62
CA THR A 30 26.19 -14.40 -5.86
C THR A 30 24.77 -13.85 -6.04
N PRO A 31 24.09 -14.14 -7.16
CA PRO A 31 22.71 -13.73 -7.36
C PRO A 31 21.81 -14.44 -6.34
N PRO A 32 20.78 -13.78 -5.80
CA PRO A 32 19.83 -14.42 -4.89
C PRO A 32 19.02 -15.47 -5.67
N GLN A 33 19.43 -16.74 -5.56
CA GLN A 33 18.77 -17.89 -6.19
C GLN A 33 17.55 -18.42 -5.40
N ALA A 34 17.04 -17.67 -4.42
CA ALA A 34 15.89 -18.07 -3.62
C ALA A 34 14.66 -17.22 -3.96
N ASN A 35 13.94 -17.52 -5.06
CA ASN A 35 12.50 -17.20 -5.12
C ASN A 35 11.72 -17.72 -6.34
N VAL A 36 12.37 -18.32 -7.35
CA VAL A 36 11.65 -18.68 -8.60
C VAL A 36 10.74 -19.90 -8.37
N GLN A 37 11.13 -20.83 -7.49
CA GLN A 37 10.43 -22.09 -7.27
C GLN A 37 9.13 -21.93 -6.46
N ASN A 38 9.10 -21.05 -5.45
CA ASN A 38 7.89 -20.78 -4.66
C ASN A 38 6.80 -20.08 -5.48
N LYS A 39 7.19 -19.15 -6.37
CA LYS A 39 6.24 -18.41 -7.20
C LYS A 39 5.48 -19.33 -8.16
N SER A 40 6.15 -20.33 -8.73
CA SER A 40 5.52 -21.33 -9.61
C SER A 40 4.51 -22.21 -8.90
N GLN A 41 4.76 -22.56 -7.63
CA GLN A 41 3.85 -23.38 -6.83
C GLN A 41 2.63 -22.58 -6.39
N ASP A 42 2.82 -21.32 -5.97
CA ASP A 42 1.73 -20.42 -5.60
C ASP A 42 0.81 -20.13 -6.79
N ASP A 43 1.35 -19.91 -7.98
CA ASP A 43 0.55 -19.66 -9.18
C ASP A 43 -0.24 -20.91 -9.63
N ALA A 44 0.33 -22.12 -9.49
CA ALA A 44 -0.38 -23.37 -9.74
C ALA A 44 -1.50 -23.62 -8.70
N PHE A 45 -1.23 -23.38 -7.41
CA PHE A 45 -2.23 -23.49 -6.35
C PHE A 45 -3.37 -22.48 -6.54
N ARG A 46 -3.05 -21.25 -6.97
CA ARG A 46 -4.04 -20.23 -7.30
C ARG A 46 -4.89 -20.62 -8.50
N ALA A 47 -4.31 -21.19 -9.54
CA ALA A 47 -5.06 -21.69 -10.69
C ALA A 47 -6.03 -22.81 -10.29
N ILE A 48 -5.59 -23.74 -9.44
CA ILE A 48 -6.43 -24.84 -8.92
C ILE A 48 -7.57 -24.28 -8.06
N ILE A 49 -7.27 -23.38 -7.12
CA ILE A 49 -8.30 -22.76 -6.28
C ILE A 49 -9.26 -21.96 -7.15
N LEU A 50 -8.79 -21.07 -8.03
CA LEU A 50 -9.67 -20.30 -8.91
C LEU A 50 -10.48 -21.18 -9.86
N HIS A 51 -9.94 -22.30 -10.33
CA HIS A 51 -10.68 -23.27 -11.15
C HIS A 51 -11.79 -23.96 -10.34
N HIS A 52 -11.53 -24.34 -9.08
CA HIS A 52 -12.54 -24.91 -8.18
C HIS A 52 -13.54 -23.87 -7.62
N LEU A 53 -13.18 -22.59 -7.65
CA LEU A 53 -14.02 -21.47 -7.21
C LEU A 53 -14.76 -20.76 -8.35
N SER A 54 -14.33 -20.98 -9.60
CA SER A 54 -14.96 -20.41 -10.78
C SER A 54 -16.34 -21.02 -10.97
N VAL A 55 -17.36 -20.16 -10.86
CA VAL A 55 -18.79 -20.49 -10.96
C VAL A 55 -19.23 -20.70 -12.43
N ASN A 56 -18.31 -20.63 -13.39
CA ASN A 56 -18.63 -20.73 -14.82
C ASN A 56 -18.48 -22.15 -15.35
N ASP A 57 -19.28 -23.07 -14.83
CA ASP A 57 -19.54 -24.35 -15.51
C ASP A 57 -20.96 -24.28 -16.07
N THR A 58 -21.13 -23.65 -17.23
CA THR A 58 -22.42 -23.52 -17.94
C THR A 58 -22.91 -24.85 -18.55
N GLN A 59 -22.24 -25.97 -18.30
CA GLN A 59 -22.56 -27.27 -18.94
C GLN A 59 -22.63 -28.47 -17.98
N ARG A 60 -22.46 -28.29 -16.66
CA ARG A 60 -22.72 -29.34 -15.66
C ARG A 60 -23.49 -28.74 -14.49
N SER A 61 -24.54 -29.45 -14.06
CA SER A 61 -25.36 -29.27 -12.84
C SER A 61 -24.88 -28.16 -11.89
N PRO A 62 -25.75 -27.23 -11.43
CA PRO A 62 -25.39 -26.05 -10.63
C PRO A 62 -24.60 -26.46 -9.37
N GLY A 63 -23.28 -26.54 -9.55
CA GLY A 63 -22.29 -26.93 -8.57
C GLY A 63 -22.11 -25.81 -7.60
N LYS A 64 -23.06 -25.71 -6.67
CA LYS A 64 -22.96 -25.01 -5.39
C LYS A 64 -21.49 -24.92 -4.93
N SER A 65 -20.88 -23.72 -4.98
CA SER A 65 -19.48 -23.50 -4.60
C SER A 65 -19.21 -24.11 -3.22
N ARG A 66 -18.30 -25.08 -3.12
CA ARG A 66 -18.15 -25.87 -1.89
C ARG A 66 -17.54 -25.10 -0.70
N LEU A 67 -17.04 -23.89 -0.90
CA LEU A 67 -16.41 -23.11 0.18
C LEU A 67 -17.33 -22.90 1.39
N TYR A 68 -18.61 -22.64 1.18
CA TYR A 68 -19.53 -22.42 2.30
C TYR A 68 -19.94 -23.71 3.02
N THR A 69 -19.56 -24.88 2.51
CA THR A 69 -19.75 -26.16 3.21
C THR A 69 -18.58 -26.51 4.12
N LEU A 70 -17.46 -25.80 3.98
CA LEU A 70 -16.29 -26.00 4.82
C LEU A 70 -16.46 -25.28 6.17
N PRO A 71 -15.92 -25.83 7.27
CA PRO A 71 -15.79 -25.10 8.53
C PRO A 71 -15.03 -23.79 8.33
N GLN A 72 -15.41 -22.76 9.09
CA GLN A 72 -14.86 -21.40 8.94
C GLN A 72 -13.34 -21.36 9.17
N GLU A 73 -12.83 -22.23 10.04
CA GLU A 73 -11.41 -22.37 10.34
C GLU A 73 -10.61 -22.83 9.10
N VAL A 74 -11.18 -23.73 8.31
CA VAL A 74 -10.57 -24.21 7.07
C VAL A 74 -10.60 -23.12 6.01
N VAL A 75 -11.71 -22.39 5.89
CA VAL A 75 -11.81 -21.22 4.99
C VAL A 75 -10.78 -20.16 5.36
N ASN A 76 -10.62 -19.86 6.65
CA ASN A 76 -9.63 -18.90 7.14
C ASN A 76 -8.20 -19.37 6.86
N MET A 77 -7.92 -20.67 7.01
CA MET A 77 -6.62 -21.25 6.67
C MET A 77 -6.31 -21.09 5.18
N ILE A 78 -7.25 -21.43 4.30
CA ILE A 78 -7.11 -21.21 2.85
C ILE A 78 -6.89 -19.71 2.57
N ALA A 79 -7.66 -18.83 3.19
CA ALA A 79 -7.58 -17.40 2.97
C ALA A 79 -6.20 -16.81 3.31
N ARG A 80 -5.52 -17.30 4.36
CA ARG A 80 -4.16 -16.84 4.73
C ARG A 80 -3.11 -17.11 3.66
N HIS A 81 -3.31 -18.14 2.82
CA HIS A 81 -2.41 -18.49 1.73
C HIS A 81 -2.77 -17.81 0.41
N LEU A 82 -3.93 -17.16 0.33
CA LEU A 82 -4.34 -16.44 -0.87
C LEU A 82 -3.85 -15.00 -0.84
N PRO A 83 -3.37 -14.47 -1.97
CA PRO A 83 -3.02 -13.06 -2.05
C PRO A 83 -4.23 -12.16 -1.86
N TYR A 84 -3.99 -10.99 -1.29
CA TYR A 84 -5.04 -10.04 -0.90
C TYR A 84 -5.97 -9.68 -2.06
N GLU A 85 -5.42 -9.48 -3.26
CA GLU A 85 -6.18 -9.22 -4.48
C GLU A 85 -7.20 -10.31 -4.81
N THR A 86 -6.81 -11.57 -4.63
CA THR A 86 -7.67 -12.73 -4.86
C THR A 86 -8.80 -12.77 -3.83
N LEU A 87 -8.51 -12.49 -2.55
CA LEU A 87 -9.54 -12.42 -1.51
C LEU A 87 -10.53 -11.28 -1.75
N LEU A 88 -10.06 -10.10 -2.17
CA LEU A 88 -10.92 -8.99 -2.55
C LEU A 88 -11.85 -9.37 -3.69
N LEU A 89 -11.32 -10.02 -4.74
CA LEU A 89 -12.14 -10.51 -5.84
C LEU A 89 -13.21 -11.47 -5.33
N LEU A 90 -12.83 -12.52 -4.59
CA LEU A 90 -13.78 -13.49 -4.03
C LEU A 90 -14.86 -12.82 -3.16
N HIS A 91 -14.47 -11.83 -2.36
CA HIS A 91 -15.39 -11.04 -1.53
C HIS A 91 -16.36 -10.18 -2.38
N THR A 92 -16.08 -9.89 -3.64
CA THR A 92 -17.02 -9.18 -4.52
C THR A 92 -17.97 -10.10 -5.30
N LEU A 93 -17.66 -11.40 -5.40
CA LEU A 93 -18.42 -12.32 -6.27
C LEU A 93 -19.80 -12.70 -5.71
N SER A 94 -19.98 -12.81 -4.40
CA SER A 94 -21.31 -13.14 -3.82
C SER A 94 -21.46 -12.69 -2.37
N LYS A 95 -22.72 -12.49 -1.94
CA LYS A 95 -23.07 -12.17 -0.54
C LYS A 95 -22.66 -13.26 0.45
N THR A 96 -22.67 -14.53 0.02
CA THR A 96 -22.23 -15.65 0.87
C THR A 96 -20.72 -15.57 1.09
N LEU A 97 -19.94 -15.36 0.02
CA LEU A 97 -18.49 -15.20 0.12
C LEU A 97 -18.10 -13.97 0.95
N GLN A 98 -18.87 -12.88 0.87
CA GLN A 98 -18.69 -11.71 1.75
C GLN A 98 -18.78 -12.02 3.24
N ARG A 99 -19.58 -13.02 3.63
CA ARG A 99 -19.76 -13.41 5.03
C ARG A 99 -18.68 -14.35 5.54
N ILE A 100 -18.12 -15.19 4.65
CA ILE A 100 -17.20 -16.26 5.05
C ILE A 100 -15.73 -15.97 4.70
N ILE A 101 -15.45 -15.06 3.77
CA ILE A 101 -14.09 -14.67 3.42
C ILE A 101 -13.78 -13.36 4.14
N ASP A 102 -12.74 -13.37 4.97
CA ASP A 102 -12.14 -12.16 5.49
C ASP A 102 -10.87 -11.82 4.69
N PRO A 103 -10.88 -10.78 3.83
CA PRO A 103 -9.69 -10.33 3.12
C PRO A 103 -8.55 -9.90 4.04
N GLN A 104 -8.83 -9.55 5.30
CA GLN A 104 -7.80 -9.14 6.24
C GLN A 104 -6.87 -10.28 6.68
N LEU A 105 -7.23 -11.54 6.38
CA LEU A 105 -6.37 -12.69 6.64
C LEU A 105 -5.18 -12.81 5.68
N ALA A 106 -5.16 -12.09 4.56
CA ALA A 106 -4.02 -12.09 3.66
C ALA A 106 -2.74 -11.56 4.34
N SER A 107 -1.58 -12.03 3.88
CA SER A 107 -0.28 -11.55 4.36
C SER A 107 -0.09 -10.05 4.11
N GLU A 108 0.57 -9.37 5.05
CA GLU A 108 0.85 -7.93 4.95
C GLU A 108 1.65 -7.61 3.68
N ALA A 109 2.62 -8.46 3.31
CA ALA A 109 3.40 -8.34 2.09
C ALA A 109 2.53 -8.33 0.83
N SER A 110 1.47 -9.16 0.79
CA SER A 110 0.54 -9.19 -0.34
C SER A 110 -0.32 -7.92 -0.40
N LYS A 111 -0.80 -7.44 0.76
CA LYS A 111 -1.56 -6.19 0.85
C LYS A 111 -0.74 -4.98 0.39
N ILE A 112 0.52 -4.88 0.83
CA ILE A 112 1.46 -3.82 0.40
C ILE A 112 1.74 -3.92 -1.10
N SER A 113 2.02 -5.12 -1.61
CA SER A 113 2.30 -5.33 -3.04
C SER A 113 1.14 -4.87 -3.92
N LEU A 114 -0.10 -5.13 -3.49
CA LEU A 114 -1.30 -4.67 -4.18
C LEU A 114 -1.37 -3.13 -4.22
N VAL A 115 -1.18 -2.47 -3.08
CA VAL A 115 -1.20 -1.01 -2.97
C VAL A 115 -0.15 -0.36 -3.86
N MET A 116 1.09 -0.86 -3.80
CA MET A 116 2.20 -0.35 -4.62
C MET A 116 1.92 -0.49 -6.12
N ARG A 117 1.33 -1.61 -6.55
CA ARG A 117 0.95 -1.83 -7.95
C ARG A 117 -0.18 -0.90 -8.38
N ALA A 118 -1.25 -0.80 -7.59
CA ALA A 118 -2.40 0.04 -7.89
C ALA A 118 -2.02 1.54 -7.94
N GLU A 119 -1.09 1.98 -7.09
CA GLU A 119 -0.52 3.33 -7.13
C GLU A 119 0.27 3.57 -8.43
N LYS A 120 1.14 2.62 -8.81
CA LYS A 120 1.94 2.71 -10.04
C LYS A 120 1.07 2.73 -11.31
N ASP A 121 0.04 1.91 -11.34
CA ASP A 121 -0.80 1.72 -12.53
C ASP A 121 -1.91 2.79 -12.64
N GLY A 122 -2.09 3.64 -11.62
CA GLY A 122 -3.15 4.65 -11.56
C GLY A 122 -4.56 4.06 -11.55
N THR A 123 -4.70 2.75 -11.29
CA THR A 123 -5.99 2.06 -11.41
C THR A 123 -6.84 2.29 -10.16
N HIS A 124 -8.11 2.65 -10.39
CA HIS A 124 -8.99 3.15 -9.35
C HIS A 124 -9.79 2.07 -8.61
N ASN A 125 -9.97 0.89 -9.21
CA ASN A 125 -10.82 -0.16 -8.68
C ASN A 125 -10.25 -1.55 -9.00
N PHE A 126 -10.00 -2.32 -7.96
CA PHE A 126 -9.74 -3.75 -8.03
C PHE A 126 -10.86 -4.43 -8.84
N GLY A 127 -10.59 -4.77 -10.10
CA GLY A 127 -11.54 -5.49 -10.97
C GLY A 127 -12.12 -4.72 -12.17
N ARG A 128 -11.79 -3.44 -12.41
CA ARG A 128 -12.16 -2.77 -13.68
C ARG A 128 -10.93 -2.45 -14.50
N ARG A 129 -10.87 -3.03 -15.70
CA ARG A 129 -9.91 -2.67 -16.75
C ARG A 129 -10.08 -1.17 -17.07
N PRO A 130 -9.00 -0.37 -17.15
CA PRO A 130 -9.14 1.01 -17.61
C PRO A 130 -9.77 1.01 -19.02
N PRO A 131 -10.63 1.99 -19.35
CA PRO A 131 -11.16 2.12 -20.69
C PRO A 131 -10.01 2.32 -21.70
N PRO A 132 -10.13 1.78 -22.93
CA PRO A 132 -9.08 1.92 -23.94
C PRO A 132 -8.82 3.39 -24.25
N ARG A 133 -7.52 3.73 -24.39
CA ARG A 133 -6.97 5.10 -24.63
C ARG A 133 -7.63 5.89 -25.76
N GLN A 134 -8.38 5.24 -26.65
CA GLN A 134 -9.03 5.86 -27.81
C GLN A 134 -10.31 6.64 -27.48
N GLN A 135 -10.95 6.40 -26.34
CA GLN A 135 -12.21 7.07 -25.97
C GLN A 135 -12.04 8.39 -25.21
N MET A 136 -10.79 8.83 -25.00
CA MET A 136 -10.47 10.00 -24.17
C MET A 136 -10.34 11.31 -24.97
N ARG A 137 -10.46 11.26 -26.32
CA ARG A 137 -10.30 12.46 -27.16
C ARG A 137 -11.56 13.30 -27.33
N ASP A 138 -12.76 12.73 -27.13
CA ASP A 138 -13.99 13.38 -27.60
C ASP A 138 -14.91 13.92 -26.50
N THR A 139 -14.56 13.75 -25.21
CA THR A 139 -15.40 14.20 -24.08
C THR A 139 -14.60 14.97 -23.03
N ALA A 140 -13.95 16.05 -23.44
CA ALA A 140 -13.33 17.01 -22.53
C ALA A 140 -14.38 17.96 -21.91
N THR A 141 -15.33 17.43 -21.14
CA THR A 141 -16.08 18.19 -20.14
C THR A 141 -15.38 18.05 -18.78
N ALA A 142 -15.58 19.00 -17.87
CA ALA A 142 -14.86 19.20 -16.61
C ALA A 142 -14.64 17.96 -15.71
N ALA A 143 -15.32 16.84 -15.97
CA ALA A 143 -15.09 15.53 -15.34
C ALA A 143 -13.76 14.84 -15.72
N THR A 144 -13.02 15.32 -16.74
CA THR A 144 -11.76 14.72 -17.21
C THR A 144 -10.51 15.12 -16.41
N TRP A 145 -10.55 16.19 -15.61
CA TRP A 145 -9.37 16.63 -14.84
C TRP A 145 -9.18 15.87 -13.53
N THR A 146 -10.25 15.38 -12.93
CA THR A 146 -10.21 14.56 -11.71
C THR A 146 -9.52 13.21 -11.90
N ASP A 147 -9.46 12.70 -13.13
CA ASP A 147 -8.84 11.40 -13.46
C ASP A 147 -7.31 11.50 -13.66
N MET A 148 -6.75 12.73 -13.72
CA MET A 148 -5.31 12.97 -13.86
C MET A 148 -4.59 13.26 -12.54
N GLN A 149 -5.32 13.37 -11.42
CA GLN A 149 -4.65 13.58 -10.14
C GLN A 149 -3.84 12.34 -9.76
N PRO A 150 -2.60 12.51 -9.25
CA PRO A 150 -1.86 11.39 -8.73
C PRO A 150 -2.70 10.69 -7.64
N ARG A 151 -2.51 9.39 -7.51
CA ARG A 151 -3.13 8.61 -6.43
C ARG A 151 -2.03 8.08 -5.54
N LEU A 152 -2.33 7.92 -4.26
CA LEU A 152 -1.38 7.42 -3.28
C LEU A 152 -1.98 6.22 -2.56
N GLY A 153 -1.11 5.29 -2.19
CA GLY A 153 -1.44 4.14 -1.38
C GLY A 153 -1.44 4.43 0.11
N CYS A 154 -2.53 4.10 0.80
CA CYS A 154 -2.58 4.07 2.26
C CYS A 154 -2.21 2.67 2.76
N PHE A 155 -1.10 2.54 3.47
CA PHE A 155 -0.65 1.26 4.03
C PHE A 155 -1.38 0.86 5.31
N CYS A 156 -2.20 1.77 5.85
CA CYS A 156 -3.02 1.51 7.03
C CYS A 156 -4.35 0.82 6.73
N CYS A 157 -4.95 1.10 5.57
CA CYS A 157 -6.21 0.49 5.12
C CYS A 157 -6.10 -0.22 3.77
N PHE A 158 -4.90 -0.23 3.19
CA PHE A 158 -4.57 -0.85 1.91
C PHE A 158 -5.45 -0.39 0.73
N ARG A 159 -5.80 0.90 0.73
CA ARG A 159 -6.57 1.56 -0.35
C ARG A 159 -5.70 2.54 -1.10
N VAL A 160 -5.98 2.70 -2.40
CA VAL A 160 -5.40 3.76 -3.23
C VAL A 160 -6.43 4.88 -3.39
N LEU A 161 -6.09 6.08 -2.94
CA LEU A 161 -6.99 7.23 -2.85
C LEU A 161 -6.38 8.45 -3.56
N PRO A 162 -7.19 9.48 -3.90
CA PRO A 162 -6.68 10.75 -4.41
C PRO A 162 -5.65 11.39 -3.47
N VAL A 163 -4.70 12.15 -4.00
CA VAL A 163 -3.66 12.83 -3.21
C VAL A 163 -4.25 13.72 -2.10
N GLY A 164 -5.39 14.37 -2.32
CA GLY A 164 -6.09 15.16 -1.31
C GLY A 164 -6.57 14.37 -0.08
N GLU A 165 -6.62 13.05 -0.14
CA GLU A 165 -6.97 12.22 1.03
C GLU A 165 -5.79 11.98 1.97
N PHE A 166 -4.60 12.48 1.66
CA PHE A 166 -3.37 12.22 2.41
C PHE A 166 -2.80 13.48 3.05
N ALA A 167 -2.39 13.38 4.31
CA ALA A 167 -1.65 14.43 4.99
C ALA A 167 -0.26 14.65 4.34
N ALA A 168 0.20 15.90 4.29
CA ALA A 168 1.49 16.28 3.74
C ALA A 168 2.66 15.85 4.66
N GLU A 169 2.51 16.06 5.97
CA GLU A 169 3.57 15.89 6.99
C GLU A 169 3.56 14.52 7.71
N GLN A 170 3.19 13.45 7.02
CA GLN A 170 3.09 12.11 7.64
C GLN A 170 4.37 11.65 8.35
N LEU A 171 5.53 12.09 7.84
CA LEU A 171 6.85 11.62 8.29
C LEU A 171 7.24 12.12 9.67
N ALA A 172 6.72 13.28 10.06
CA ALA A 172 6.99 13.90 11.36
C ALA A 172 6.09 13.32 12.46
N ARG A 173 5.00 12.64 12.08
CA ARG A 173 3.89 12.28 12.96
C ARG A 173 3.74 10.79 13.19
N ASP A 174 4.54 9.95 12.53
CA ASP A 174 4.57 8.50 12.78
C ASP A 174 5.44 8.19 14.01
N PRO A 175 4.84 7.89 15.18
CA PRO A 175 5.60 7.61 16.41
C PRO A 175 6.35 6.27 16.33
N PHE A 176 6.05 5.43 15.34
CA PHE A 176 6.69 4.14 15.15
C PHE A 176 7.81 4.19 14.11
N ARG A 177 8.17 5.39 13.62
CA ARG A 177 9.22 5.55 12.63
C ARG A 177 10.58 5.14 13.23
N PRO A 178 11.24 4.10 12.69
CA PRO A 178 12.62 3.83 13.02
C PRO A 178 13.50 4.96 12.48
N ALA A 179 14.44 5.46 13.28
CA ALA A 179 15.36 6.54 12.89
C ALA A 179 16.15 6.24 11.60
N THR A 180 16.31 4.95 11.26
CA THR A 180 17.10 4.45 10.13
C THR A 180 16.28 4.03 8.91
N ALA A 181 14.95 4.20 8.92
CA ALA A 181 14.11 3.74 7.82
C ALA A 181 14.33 4.58 6.54
N PRO A 182 14.57 3.95 5.37
CA PRO A 182 14.73 4.66 4.11
C PRO A 182 13.46 5.46 3.74
N ALA A 183 13.67 6.66 3.19
CA ALA A 183 12.63 7.66 2.98
C ALA A 183 11.49 7.23 2.03
N SER A 184 11.73 6.21 1.20
CA SER A 184 10.76 5.71 0.21
C SER A 184 9.76 4.70 0.76
N PHE A 185 9.97 4.16 1.98
CA PHE A 185 9.08 3.20 2.64
C PHE A 185 8.29 3.79 3.81
N LEU A 186 8.35 5.12 3.97
CA LEU A 186 7.66 5.78 5.06
C LEU A 186 6.14 5.59 4.93
N ARG A 187 5.50 5.22 6.04
CA ARG A 187 4.08 4.83 6.09
C ARG A 187 3.19 5.98 5.62
N ARG A 188 2.78 5.93 4.35
CA ARG A 188 1.69 6.76 3.83
C ARG A 188 0.36 6.30 4.40
N TYR A 189 -0.38 7.23 4.98
CA TYR A 189 -1.71 6.98 5.53
C TYR A 189 -2.69 8.08 5.14
N CYS A 190 -3.91 7.69 4.77
CA CYS A 190 -4.94 8.68 4.52
C CYS A 190 -5.36 9.37 5.82
N VAL A 191 -5.88 10.59 5.72
CA VAL A 191 -6.39 11.39 6.85
C VAL A 191 -7.37 10.57 7.73
N PRO A 192 -8.35 9.82 7.17
CA PRO A 192 -9.22 8.96 7.98
C PRO A 192 -8.46 7.92 8.82
N CYS A 193 -7.41 7.30 8.26
CA CYS A 193 -6.60 6.33 9.00
C CYS A 193 -5.78 6.98 10.11
N GLY A 194 -5.26 8.20 9.87
CA GLY A 194 -4.55 8.97 10.88
C GLY A 194 -5.47 9.38 12.03
N LEU A 195 -6.70 9.81 11.73
CA LEU A 195 -7.71 10.14 12.74
C LEU A 195 -8.11 8.93 13.58
N ALA A 196 -8.40 7.79 12.93
CA ALA A 196 -8.76 6.55 13.62
C ALA A 196 -7.64 6.04 14.56
N ARG A 197 -6.38 6.31 14.21
CA ARG A 197 -5.19 5.96 15.01
C ARG A 197 -4.72 7.07 15.94
N GLN A 198 -5.45 8.18 16.00
CA GLN A 198 -5.14 9.33 16.85
C GLN A 198 -3.79 10.00 16.55
N TRP A 199 -3.34 9.98 15.29
CA TRP A 199 -2.15 10.71 14.83
C TRP A 199 -2.42 12.19 14.55
N HIS A 200 -3.67 12.60 14.72
CA HIS A 200 -4.16 13.95 14.56
C HIS A 200 -5.01 14.32 15.77
N TYR A 201 -4.90 15.58 16.20
CA TYR A 201 -5.56 16.09 17.41
C TYR A 201 -6.79 16.94 17.04
N PRO A 202 -7.85 16.95 17.86
CA PRO A 202 -8.91 17.94 17.69
C PRO A 202 -8.41 19.38 17.66
N GLY A 203 -9.00 20.20 16.80
CA GLY A 203 -8.58 21.59 16.53
C GLY A 203 -7.41 21.72 15.55
N GLU A 204 -6.74 20.62 15.23
CA GLU A 204 -5.61 20.63 14.30
C GLU A 204 -6.05 20.98 12.86
N VAL A 205 -5.23 21.77 12.17
CA VAL A 205 -5.33 21.94 10.72
C VAL A 205 -4.33 21.01 10.06
N ILE A 206 -4.83 20.10 9.23
CA ILE A 206 -4.03 19.16 8.45
C ILE A 206 -3.84 19.75 7.06
N GLU A 207 -2.60 19.99 6.68
CA GLU A 207 -2.23 20.19 5.29
C GLU A 207 -2.25 18.86 4.55
N ARG A 208 -2.95 18.83 3.43
CA ARG A 208 -3.02 17.68 2.54
C ARG A 208 -1.97 17.80 1.45
N ARG A 209 -1.66 16.68 0.81
CA ARG A 209 -0.63 16.62 -0.24
C ARG A 209 -0.99 17.40 -1.51
N ASP A 210 -2.26 17.72 -1.73
CA ASP A 210 -2.74 18.58 -2.81
C ASP A 210 -2.74 20.08 -2.42
N ALA A 211 -2.06 20.43 -1.32
CA ALA A 211 -2.05 21.76 -0.71
C ALA A 211 -3.40 22.27 -0.19
N SER A 212 -4.46 21.45 -0.25
CA SER A 212 -5.70 21.76 0.45
C SER A 212 -5.51 21.56 1.97
N THR A 213 -6.41 22.13 2.76
CA THR A 213 -6.38 21.97 4.21
C THR A 213 -7.72 21.48 4.71
N CYS A 214 -7.68 20.61 5.71
CA CYS A 214 -8.85 20.24 6.49
C CYS A 214 -8.58 20.49 7.97
N TRP A 215 -9.63 20.73 8.74
CA TRP A 215 -9.53 20.84 10.19
C TRP A 215 -10.12 19.60 10.85
N VAL A 216 -9.56 19.24 12.00
CA VAL A 216 -9.98 18.10 12.79
C VAL A 216 -10.96 18.56 13.85
N CYS A 217 -12.18 18.07 13.78
CA CYS A 217 -13.20 18.37 14.77
C CYS A 217 -12.97 17.62 16.11
N GLN A 218 -13.58 18.10 17.19
CA GLN A 218 -13.69 17.39 18.47
C GLN A 218 -14.25 15.98 18.35
N CYS A 219 -15.17 15.72 17.41
CA CYS A 219 -15.64 14.37 17.12
C CYS A 219 -14.66 13.53 16.27
N ARG A 220 -13.41 13.99 16.10
CA ARG A 220 -12.33 13.34 15.31
C ARG A 220 -12.69 13.09 13.85
N ARG A 221 -13.51 13.98 13.27
CA ARG A 221 -13.78 14.00 11.82
C ARG A 221 -13.01 15.13 11.18
N ALA A 222 -12.47 14.88 9.99
CA ALA A 222 -11.87 15.92 9.17
C ALA A 222 -12.95 16.63 8.36
N TRP A 223 -12.85 17.95 8.29
CA TRP A 223 -13.74 18.82 7.52
C TRP A 223 -12.89 19.71 6.64
N ASP A 224 -13.27 19.83 5.37
CA ASP A 224 -12.66 20.80 4.48
C ASP A 224 -12.90 22.20 5.06
N LYS A 225 -11.93 23.10 4.87
CA LYS A 225 -12.02 24.50 5.31
C LYS A 225 -13.08 25.27 4.51
N SER A 226 -14.35 24.87 4.59
CA SER A 226 -15.48 25.68 4.13
C SER A 226 -15.96 26.48 5.33
N THR A 227 -15.64 27.79 5.34
CA THR A 227 -16.30 28.95 5.99
C THR A 227 -17.05 28.83 7.34
N THR A 228 -17.65 27.69 7.67
CA THR A 228 -18.29 27.35 8.94
C THR A 228 -17.36 26.49 9.81
N LEU A 229 -16.92 27.05 10.94
CA LEU A 229 -16.18 26.33 11.98
C LEU A 229 -17.05 25.34 12.78
N SER A 230 -18.34 25.22 12.47
CA SER A 230 -19.27 24.36 13.21
C SER A 230 -19.39 22.96 12.61
N CYS A 231 -19.12 21.95 13.43
CA CYS A 231 -19.30 20.56 13.10
C CYS A 231 -20.77 20.16 13.23
N ARG A 232 -21.34 19.65 12.13
CA ARG A 232 -22.73 19.16 12.09
C ARG A 232 -23.04 17.98 13.02
N TYR A 233 -22.03 17.27 13.54
CA TYR A 233 -22.25 16.09 14.41
C TYR A 233 -22.11 16.35 15.89
N CYS A 234 -21.32 17.34 16.31
CA CYS A 234 -21.11 17.61 17.73
C CYS A 234 -21.28 19.09 18.12
N GLY A 235 -21.62 19.96 17.17
CA GLY A 235 -21.89 21.38 17.43
C GLY A 235 -20.66 22.24 17.74
N SER A 236 -19.47 21.63 17.80
CA SER A 236 -18.18 22.33 18.01
C SER A 236 -17.81 23.21 16.84
#